data_AF-A0A6B3H735-F1
#
_entry.id   AF-A0A6B3H735-F1
#
_cell.length_a   1.000
_cell.length_b   1.000
_cell.length_c   1.000
_cell.angle_alpha   90.00
_cell.angle_beta   90.00
_cell.angle_gamma   90.00
#
_symmetry.space_group_name_H-M   'P 1'
#
loop_
_entity.id
_entity.type
_entity.pdbx_description
1 polymer ?
#
loop_
_entity_poly.entity_id
_entity_poly.type
_entity_poly.pdbx_seq_one_letter_code
_entity_poly.pdbx_strand_id
1 'polypeptide(L)'
;EGVTAYVIDTGVRISHSDFGGRAANGYDAIDNDNVAQDGHGHGTHVAGTVGGTAYGVAKKAKIVGVRVLNNQGSGTTAQVVAGIDWVTANAVKPAVANMS
;
A
#
# COMPACT_ATOMS: atom_id res chain seq x y z
N GLU A 1 10.20 2.66 14.34
CA GLU A 1 8.93 3.41 14.53
C GLU A 1 9.04 4.74 13.82
N GLY A 2 7.93 5.43 13.56
CA GLY A 2 7.92 6.78 13.00
C GLY A 2 8.09 6.88 11.48
N VAL A 3 8.15 5.76 10.76
CA VAL A 3 8.28 5.69 9.29
C VAL A 3 6.99 5.18 8.67
N THR A 4 6.62 5.72 7.52
CA THR A 4 5.49 5.26 6.69
C THR A 4 5.99 4.57 5.42
N ALA A 5 5.55 3.34 5.18
CA ALA A 5 5.78 2.64 3.92
C ALA A 5 4.53 2.74 3.04
N TYR A 6 4.71 3.27 1.83
CA TYR A 6 3.68 3.36 0.81
C TYR A 6 3.79 2.15 -0.13
N VAL A 7 2.77 1.30 -0.17
CA VAL A 7 2.76 0.06 -0.97
C VAL A 7 1.96 0.32 -2.23
N ILE A 8 2.66 0.52 -3.35
CA ILE A 8 2.09 0.78 -4.68
C ILE A 8 1.86 -0.56 -5.38
N ASP A 9 0.63 -1.08 -5.32
CA ASP A 9 0.33 -2.48 -5.65
C ASP A 9 -1.18 -2.67 -5.98
N THR A 10 -1.71 -3.86 -5.73
CA THR A 10 -3.11 -4.29 -5.83
C THR A 10 -4.02 -3.77 -4.72
N GLY A 11 -3.49 -2.93 -3.82
CA GLY A 11 -4.13 -2.44 -2.61
C GLY A 11 -3.61 -3.15 -1.36
N VAL A 12 -4.17 -2.79 -0.19
CA VAL A 12 -3.87 -3.46 1.09
C VAL A 12 -5.17 -3.72 1.84
N ARG A 13 -5.39 -4.95 2.32
CA ARG A 13 -6.48 -5.24 3.27
C ARG A 13 -6.10 -4.69 4.64
N ILE A 14 -6.40 -3.41 4.87
CA ILE A 14 -6.00 -2.69 6.09
C ILE A 14 -6.59 -3.28 7.39
N SER A 15 -7.68 -4.04 7.27
CA SER A 15 -8.33 -4.74 8.39
C SER A 15 -7.62 -6.03 8.82
N HIS A 16 -6.55 -6.46 8.13
CA HIS A 16 -5.81 -7.65 8.50
C HIS A 16 -5.19 -7.50 9.89
N SER A 17 -5.40 -8.50 10.76
CA SER A 17 -4.97 -8.46 12.17
C SER A 17 -3.46 -8.23 12.32
N ASP A 18 -2.68 -8.70 11.35
CA ASP A 18 -1.21 -8.58 11.36
C ASP A 18 -0.72 -7.11 11.28
N PHE A 19 -1.56 -6.17 10.82
CA PHE A 19 -1.22 -4.74 10.83
C PHE A 19 -1.60 -4.04 12.14
N GLY A 20 -2.50 -4.61 12.95
CA GLY A 20 -2.89 -4.03 14.25
C GLY A 20 -3.34 -2.56 14.18
N GLY A 21 -4.02 -2.17 13.09
CA GLY A 21 -4.48 -0.79 12.87
C GLY A 21 -3.41 0.18 12.32
N ARG A 22 -2.20 -0.30 12.00
CA ARG A 22 -1.13 0.54 11.42
C ARG A 22 -1.23 0.72 9.90
N ALA A 23 -2.13 -0.01 9.24
CA ALA A 23 -2.40 0.11 7.81
C ALA A 23 -3.57 1.07 7.55
N ALA A 24 -3.45 1.91 6.53
CA ALA A 24 -4.47 2.87 6.13
C ALA A 24 -4.60 2.94 4.59
N ASN A 25 -5.74 3.42 4.12
CA ASN A 25 -5.94 3.69 2.69
C ASN A 25 -5.20 4.97 2.28
N GLY A 26 -4.59 4.94 1.10
CA GLY A 26 -4.05 6.12 0.42
C GLY A 26 -4.92 6.50 -0.76
N TYR A 27 -4.57 5.94 -1.93
CA TYR A 27 -5.16 6.27 -3.22
C TYR A 27 -5.49 5.02 -4.02
N ASP A 28 -6.55 5.06 -4.81
CA ASP A 28 -6.95 4.01 -5.73
C ASP A 28 -7.10 4.55 -7.15
N ALA A 29 -6.19 4.17 -8.04
CA ALA A 29 -6.21 4.52 -9.46
C ALA A 29 -7.07 3.56 -10.32
N ILE A 30 -7.56 2.46 -9.74
CA ILE A 30 -8.42 1.48 -10.41
C ILE A 30 -9.87 1.96 -10.34
N ASP A 31 -10.33 2.32 -9.14
CA ASP A 31 -11.72 2.74 -8.88
C ASP A 31 -11.85 4.27 -8.74
N ASN A 32 -10.72 5.00 -8.78
CA ASN A 32 -10.63 6.46 -8.71
C ASN A 32 -11.24 7.04 -7.43
N ASP A 33 -10.85 6.46 -6.29
CA ASP A 33 -11.25 6.89 -4.96
C ASP A 33 -10.10 6.79 -3.94
N ASN A 34 -10.43 6.93 -2.64
CA ASN A 34 -9.46 6.86 -1.54
C ASN A 34 -9.56 5.55 -0.75
N VAL A 35 -10.05 4.48 -1.37
CA VAL A 35 -10.24 3.16 -0.75
C VAL A 35 -9.37 2.13 -1.48
N ALA A 36 -8.09 2.10 -1.13
CA ALA A 36 -7.10 1.17 -1.68
C ALA A 36 -7.24 -0.28 -1.17
N GLN A 37 -8.45 -0.83 -1.20
CA GLN A 37 -8.76 -2.17 -0.72
C GLN A 37 -8.15 -3.22 -1.67
N ASP A 38 -7.43 -4.17 -1.09
CA ASP A 38 -6.88 -5.29 -1.87
C ASP A 38 -7.98 -6.28 -2.26
N GLY A 39 -8.13 -6.50 -3.57
CA GLY A 39 -9.00 -7.52 -4.15
C GLY A 39 -8.26 -8.67 -4.84
N HIS A 40 -6.91 -8.67 -4.82
CA HIS A 40 -6.07 -9.72 -5.41
C HIS A 40 -5.32 -10.52 -4.32
N GLY A 41 -4.64 -9.83 -3.40
CA GLY A 41 -3.85 -10.39 -2.30
C GLY A 41 -2.35 -10.10 -2.38
N HIS A 42 -1.84 -9.65 -3.52
CA HIS A 42 -0.40 -9.44 -3.72
C HIS A 42 0.10 -8.28 -2.84
N GLY A 43 -0.62 -7.16 -2.83
CA GLY A 43 -0.25 -5.97 -2.08
C GLY A 43 -0.39 -6.17 -0.58
N THR A 44 -1.38 -6.94 -0.11
CA THR A 44 -1.47 -7.34 1.30
C THR A 44 -0.29 -8.24 1.71
N HIS A 45 0.12 -9.17 0.84
CA HIS A 45 1.27 -10.04 1.11
C HIS A 45 2.58 -9.23 1.18
N VAL A 46 2.82 -8.35 0.20
CA VAL A 46 3.95 -7.42 0.17
C VAL A 46 3.97 -6.52 1.41
N ALA A 47 2.84 -5.89 1.74
CA ALA A 47 2.69 -5.07 2.94
C ALA A 47 2.97 -5.86 4.23
N GLY A 48 2.54 -7.13 4.28
CA GLY A 48 2.83 -8.05 5.37
C GLY A 48 4.33 -8.28 5.55
N THR A 49 5.08 -8.51 4.46
CA THR A 49 6.54 -8.63 4.51
C THR A 49 7.24 -7.33 4.92
N VAL A 50 6.70 -6.17 4.55
CA VAL A 50 7.25 -4.88 4.98
C VAL A 50 7.03 -4.64 6.47
N GLY A 51 5.79 -4.75 6.95
CA GLY A 51 5.40 -4.24 8.27
C GLY A 51 4.39 -5.08 9.06
N GLY A 52 4.09 -6.30 8.64
CA GLY A 52 3.30 -7.25 9.42
C GLY A 52 3.94 -7.56 10.79
N THR A 53 3.12 -7.84 11.80
CA THR A 53 3.58 -8.14 13.16
C THR A 53 4.26 -9.51 13.22
N ALA A 54 3.72 -10.50 12.52
CA ALA A 54 4.27 -11.85 12.41
C ALA A 54 5.43 -11.89 11.40
N TYR A 55 5.17 -11.46 10.17
CA TYR A 55 6.04 -11.71 9.01
C TYR A 55 6.85 -10.50 8.51
N GLY A 56 6.65 -9.34 9.12
CA GLY A 56 7.26 -8.09 8.66
C GLY A 56 8.66 -7.86 9.17
N VAL A 57 9.48 -7.19 8.35
CA VAL A 57 10.81 -6.69 8.74
C VAL A 57 10.67 -5.52 9.72
N ALA A 58 9.84 -4.52 9.38
CA ALA A 58 9.64 -3.30 10.16
C ALA A 58 8.29 -3.33 10.90
N LYS A 59 8.17 -4.20 11.91
CA LYS A 59 6.93 -4.55 12.63
C LYS A 59 6.16 -3.39 13.30
N LYS A 60 6.74 -2.19 13.32
CA LYS A 60 6.15 -0.98 13.92
C LYS A 60 6.05 0.18 12.93
N ALA A 61 6.29 -0.07 11.63
CA ALA A 61 6.06 0.90 10.58
C ALA A 61 4.55 1.10 10.33
N LYS A 62 4.17 2.27 9.85
CA LYS A 62 2.84 2.50 9.26
C LYS A 62 2.85 2.01 7.82
N ILE A 63 1.72 1.50 7.36
CA ILE A 63 1.53 1.07 5.97
C ILE A 63 0.44 1.95 5.35
N VAL A 64 0.66 2.43 4.13
CA VAL A 64 -0.37 3.11 3.32
C VAL A 64 -0.50 2.35 2.01
N GLY A 65 -1.70 1.84 1.73
CA GLY A 65 -2.00 1.20 0.44
C GLY A 65 -2.22 2.23 -0.66
N VAL A 66 -1.56 2.02 -1.80
CA VAL A 66 -1.75 2.80 -3.03
C VAL A 66 -2.08 1.81 -4.15
N ARG A 67 -3.36 1.69 -4.48
CA ARG A 67 -3.88 0.67 -5.40
C ARG A 67 -3.76 1.19 -6.84
N VAL A 68 -2.87 0.57 -7.60
CA VAL A 68 -2.64 0.87 -9.03
C VAL A 68 -2.79 -0.38 -9.92
N LEU A 69 -3.00 -1.55 -9.31
CA LEU A 69 -3.29 -2.81 -9.97
C LEU A 69 -4.67 -3.32 -9.55
N ASN A 70 -5.41 -3.90 -10.50
CA ASN A 70 -6.76 -4.42 -10.29
C ASN A 70 -6.76 -5.81 -9.61
N ASN A 71 -7.95 -6.41 -9.50
CA ASN A 71 -8.14 -7.72 -8.83
C ASN A 71 -7.51 -8.91 -9.58
N GLN A 72 -6.93 -8.67 -10.77
CA GLN A 72 -6.17 -9.63 -11.57
C GLN A 72 -4.67 -9.29 -11.59
N GLY A 73 -4.22 -8.38 -10.72
CA GLY A 73 -2.81 -7.97 -10.64
C GLY A 73 -2.34 -7.14 -11.82
N SER A 74 -3.26 -6.54 -12.58
CA SER A 74 -2.95 -5.79 -13.82
C SER A 74 -3.29 -4.31 -13.68
N GLY A 75 -2.49 -3.44 -14.27
CA GLY A 75 -2.72 -2.01 -14.33
C GLY A 75 -2.00 -1.38 -15.51
N THR A 76 -2.42 -0.18 -15.89
CA THR A 76 -1.76 0.58 -16.96
C THR A 76 -0.57 1.35 -16.42
N THR A 77 0.40 1.66 -17.28
CA THR A 77 1.52 2.55 -16.91
C THR A 77 1.02 3.89 -16.37
N ALA A 78 -0.06 4.45 -16.94
CA ALA A 78 -0.65 5.69 -16.47
C ALA A 78 -1.18 5.58 -15.02
N GLN A 79 -1.81 4.47 -14.65
CA GLN A 79 -2.28 4.23 -13.27
C GLN A 79 -1.12 4.10 -12.29
N VAL A 80 -0.05 3.39 -12.69
CA VAL A 80 1.15 3.27 -11.86
C VAL A 80 1.81 4.63 -11.64
N VAL A 81 1.98 5.43 -12.69
CA VAL A 81 2.52 6.79 -12.60
C VAL A 81 1.64 7.67 -11.71
N ALA A 82 0.32 7.60 -11.84
CA ALA A 82 -0.60 8.34 -10.96
C ALA A 82 -0.41 7.98 -9.48
N GLY A 83 -0.16 6.70 -9.16
CA GLY A 83 0.18 6.28 -7.80
C GLY A 83 1.52 6.83 -7.30
N ILE A 84 2.56 6.86 -8.15
CA ILE A 84 3.87 7.45 -7.81
C ILE A 84 3.74 8.95 -7.54
N ASP A 85 3.02 9.66 -8.40
CA ASP A 85 2.77 11.10 -8.26
C ASP A 85 2.00 11.39 -6.97
N TRP A 86 0.97 10.58 -6.67
CA TRP A 86 0.22 10.70 -5.43
C TRP A 86 1.13 10.51 -4.20
N VAL A 87 2.02 9.51 -4.20
CA VAL A 87 2.97 9.31 -3.10
C VAL A 87 3.92 10.50 -2.98
N THR A 88 4.47 10.99 -4.08
CA THR A 88 5.37 12.15 -4.09
C THR A 88 4.71 13.39 -3.50
N ALA A 89 3.42 13.60 -3.78
CA ALA A 89 2.66 14.76 -3.30
C ALA A 89 2.21 14.62 -1.83
N ASN A 90 1.95 13.40 -1.34
CA ASN A 90 1.28 13.16 -0.05
C ASN A 90 2.16 12.48 1.02
N ALA A 91 3.39 12.09 0.69
CA ALA A 91 4.24 11.35 1.61
C ALA A 91 4.58 12.14 2.88
N VAL A 92 4.27 11.56 4.05
CA VAL A 92 4.72 12.07 5.35
C VAL A 92 6.08 11.46 5.67
N LYS A 93 7.12 12.29 5.67
CA LYS A 93 8.50 11.86 5.96
C LYS A 93 8.70 11.58 7.46
N PRO A 94 9.56 10.61 7.83
CA PRO A 94 10.35 9.73 6.96
C PRO A 94 9.49 8.67 6.25
N ALA A 95 9.75 8.46 4.96
CA ALA A 95 8.92 7.63 4.10
C ALA A 95 9.77 6.72 3.19
N VAL A 96 9.19 5.58 2.83
CA VAL A 96 9.70 4.67 1.79
C VAL A 96 8.54 4.24 0.90
N ALA A 97 8.78 4.00 -0.37
CA ALA A 97 7.80 3.45 -1.30
C ALA A 97 8.26 2.07 -1.78
N ASN A 98 7.32 1.13 -1.93
CA ASN A 98 7.54 -0.19 -2.51
C ASN A 98 6.70 -0.35 -3.77
N MET A 99 7.32 -0.83 -4.84
CA MET A 99 6.67 -1.19 -6.11
C MET A 99 7.11 -2.62 -6.46
N SER A 100 6.19 -3.60 -6.40
CA SER A 100 6.48 -5.03 -6.59
C SER A 100 5.67 -5.60 -7.74
#